data_AF-A0A8R1E6U9-F1
#
_entry.id   AF-A0A8R1E6U9-F1
#
_cell.length_a   1.000
_cell.length_b   1.000
_cell.length_c   1.000
_cell.angle_alpha   90.00
_cell.angle_beta   90.00
_cell.angle_gamma   90.00
#
_symmetry.space_group_name_H-M   'P 1'
#
loop_
_entity.id
_entity.type
_entity.pdbx_description
1 polymer ?
#
loop_
_entity_poly.entity_id
_entity_poly.type
_entity_poly.pdbx_seq_one_letter_code
_entity_poly.pdbx_strand_id
1 'polypeptide(L)'
;MYQDLVALLSILIDKFIPVKILKPSTKLHSSSIRKLQKKKLDIWRTEGNSVNYRALALLLRTRLSLEEKRITENLLCEGSPQHAFYKFVNSRWKSDEEIGILRDSAANEDVTDDIIKALLFSNTFSSVYTTDDGCAPSFSARTSQCLSSHGPANATWPRKNL
;
A
#
# COMPACT_ATOMS: atom_id res chain seq x y z
N MET A 1 36.85 -35.68 -15.09
CA MET A 1 36.83 -36.44 -13.82
C MET A 1 36.36 -35.63 -12.63
N TYR A 2 37.07 -34.58 -12.18
CA TYR A 2 36.63 -33.79 -11.02
C TYR A 2 35.29 -33.06 -11.27
N GLN A 3 35.13 -32.49 -12.46
CA GLN A 3 33.88 -31.80 -12.85
C GLN A 3 32.69 -32.76 -12.91
N ASP A 4 32.90 -34.00 -13.36
CA ASP A 4 31.85 -35.03 -13.44
C ASP A 4 31.42 -35.49 -12.05
N LEU A 5 32.37 -35.61 -11.12
CA LEU A 5 32.10 -35.90 -9.70
C LEU A 5 31.29 -34.77 -9.05
N VAL A 6 31.66 -33.52 -9.29
CA VAL A 6 30.94 -32.35 -8.77
C VAL A 6 29.52 -32.31 -9.31
N ALA A 7 29.33 -32.53 -10.62
CA ALA A 7 28.00 -32.59 -11.23
C ALA A 7 27.13 -33.71 -10.64
N LEU A 8 27.72 -34.91 -10.45
CA LEU A 8 27.03 -36.04 -9.82
C LEU A 8 26.61 -35.70 -8.38
N LEU A 9 27.51 -35.11 -7.59
CA LEU A 9 27.23 -34.72 -6.20
C LEU A 9 26.14 -33.65 -6.12
N SER A 10 26.14 -32.65 -7.00
CA SER A 10 25.08 -31.65 -7.06
C SER A 10 23.71 -32.28 -7.35
N ILE A 11 23.64 -33.22 -8.30
CA ILE A 11 22.40 -33.95 -8.62
C ILE A 11 21.91 -34.77 -7.42
N LEU A 12 22.82 -35.43 -6.70
CA LEU A 12 22.48 -36.21 -5.51
C LEU A 12 22.01 -35.31 -4.36
N ILE A 13 22.67 -34.18 -4.15
CA ILE A 13 22.28 -33.18 -3.16
C ILE A 13 20.87 -32.65 -3.48
N ASP A 14 20.61 -32.23 -4.72
CA ASP A 14 19.29 -31.71 -5.12
C ASP A 14 18.18 -32.77 -5.00
N LYS A 15 18.51 -34.04 -5.24
CA LYS A 15 17.52 -35.14 -5.21
C LYS A 15 17.21 -35.65 -3.80
N PHE A 16 18.20 -35.68 -2.92
CA PHE A 16 18.10 -36.33 -1.61
C PHE A 16 18.06 -35.35 -0.43
N ILE A 17 18.42 -34.08 -0.63
CA ILE A 17 18.29 -33.05 0.40
C ILE A 17 17.05 -32.22 0.09
N PRO A 18 15.95 -32.37 0.86
CA PRO A 18 14.79 -31.52 0.68
C PRO A 18 15.11 -30.09 1.10
N VAL A 19 15.55 -29.28 0.14
CA VAL A 19 15.72 -27.83 0.30
C VAL A 19 14.32 -27.21 0.30
N LYS A 20 13.66 -27.20 1.47
CA LYS A 20 12.40 -26.48 1.63
C LYS A 20 12.68 -24.98 1.48
N ILE A 21 12.40 -24.42 0.30
CA ILE A 21 12.36 -22.98 0.12
C ILE A 21 11.15 -22.45 0.89
N LEU A 22 11.35 -22.11 2.16
CA LEU A 22 10.37 -21.40 2.95
C LEU A 22 10.23 -20.00 2.33
N LYS A 23 9.03 -19.68 1.85
CA LYS A 23 8.68 -18.32 1.43
C LYS A 23 7.80 -17.69 2.51
N PRO A 24 8.36 -17.26 3.66
CA PRO A 24 7.58 -16.72 4.76
C PRO A 24 6.77 -15.47 4.38
N SER A 25 7.14 -14.79 3.30
CA SER A 25 6.51 -13.57 2.80
C SER A 25 5.26 -13.81 1.91
N THR A 26 4.94 -15.06 1.53
CA THR A 26 3.76 -15.28 0.67
C THR A 26 2.48 -15.01 1.45
N LYS A 27 1.70 -14.02 1.00
CA LYS A 27 0.40 -13.69 1.57
C LYS A 27 -0.50 -14.93 1.56
N LEU A 28 -0.93 -15.36 2.75
CA LEU A 28 -1.80 -16.51 2.92
C LEU A 28 -3.25 -16.10 2.68
N HIS A 29 -3.73 -16.31 1.45
CA HIS A 29 -5.14 -16.13 1.10
C HIS A 29 -6.02 -17.22 1.71
N SER A 30 -7.31 -16.94 1.86
CA SER A 30 -8.32 -17.94 2.26
C SER A 30 -8.33 -19.18 1.36
N SER A 31 -8.77 -20.32 1.91
CA SER A 31 -8.80 -21.60 1.22
C SER A 31 -9.63 -21.57 -0.07
N SER A 32 -10.70 -20.77 -0.10
CA SER A 32 -11.55 -20.55 -1.28
C SER A 32 -10.77 -19.87 -2.41
N ILE A 33 -10.04 -18.80 -2.12
CA ILE A 33 -9.22 -18.08 -3.11
C ILE A 33 -8.09 -18.96 -3.64
N ARG A 34 -7.44 -19.75 -2.77
CA ARG A 34 -6.41 -20.72 -3.21
C ARG A 34 -6.97 -21.78 -4.16
N LYS A 35 -8.18 -22.28 -3.89
CA LYS A 35 -8.89 -23.20 -4.80
C LYS A 35 -9.18 -22.54 -6.15
N LEU A 36 -9.61 -21.27 -6.16
CA LEU A 36 -9.82 -20.52 -7.41
C LEU A 36 -8.52 -20.30 -8.19
N GLN A 37 -7.43 -19.95 -7.51
CA GLN A 37 -6.11 -19.78 -8.14
C GLN A 37 -5.66 -21.08 -8.83
N LYS A 38 -5.81 -22.22 -8.14
CA LYS A 38 -5.51 -23.54 -8.70
C LYS A 38 -6.40 -23.83 -9.93
N LYS A 39 -7.71 -23.66 -9.81
CA LYS A 39 -8.65 -23.88 -10.92
C LYS A 39 -8.36 -23.00 -12.14
N LYS A 40 -8.01 -21.73 -11.91
CA LYS A 40 -7.60 -20.79 -12.97
C LYS A 40 -6.33 -21.28 -13.68
N LEU A 41 -5.34 -21.77 -12.92
CA LEU A 41 -4.09 -22.31 -13.46
C LEU A 41 -4.33 -23.59 -14.26
N ASP A 42 -5.19 -24.47 -13.76
CA ASP A 42 -5.55 -25.71 -14.46
C ASP A 42 -6.18 -25.40 -15.82
N ILE A 43 -7.15 -24.48 -15.87
CA ILE A 43 -7.78 -24.06 -17.14
C ILE A 43 -6.80 -23.36 -18.08
N TRP A 44 -5.89 -22.54 -17.55
CA TRP A 44 -4.84 -21.95 -18.37
C TRP A 44 -3.97 -23.01 -19.05
N ARG A 45 -3.65 -24.10 -18.34
CA ARG A 45 -2.84 -25.21 -18.88
C ARG A 45 -3.59 -26.06 -19.89
N THR A 46 -4.91 -26.20 -19.75
CA THR A 46 -5.72 -27.04 -20.63
C THR A 46 -6.26 -26.30 -21.85
N GLU A 47 -6.75 -25.07 -21.67
CA GLU A 47 -7.49 -24.31 -22.69
C GLU A 47 -6.83 -22.98 -23.05
N GLY A 48 -5.84 -22.52 -22.28
CA GLY A 48 -5.23 -21.20 -22.47
C GLY A 48 -6.20 -20.05 -22.14
N ASN A 49 -6.22 -19.03 -23.01
CA ASN A 49 -7.03 -17.82 -22.83
C ASN A 49 -8.50 -17.98 -23.23
N SER A 50 -9.16 -19.00 -22.71
CA SER A 50 -10.56 -19.29 -23.00
C SER A 50 -11.53 -18.29 -22.34
N VAL A 51 -12.81 -18.32 -22.74
CA VAL A 51 -13.87 -17.54 -22.07
C VAL A 51 -13.99 -17.95 -20.60
N ASN A 52 -13.88 -19.25 -20.31
CA ASN A 52 -13.90 -19.80 -18.96
C ASN A 52 -12.72 -19.28 -18.12
N TYR A 53 -11.51 -19.23 -18.71
CA TYR A 53 -10.34 -18.63 -18.06
C TYR A 53 -10.60 -17.17 -17.69
N ARG A 54 -11.09 -16.37 -18.63
CA ARG A 54 -11.37 -14.93 -18.42
C ARG A 54 -12.44 -14.71 -17.34
N ALA A 55 -13.51 -15.50 -17.34
CA ALA A 55 -14.55 -15.46 -16.32
C ALA A 55 -13.98 -15.78 -14.92
N LEU A 56 -13.16 -16.83 -14.80
CA LEU A 56 -12.49 -17.18 -13.54
C LEU A 56 -11.46 -16.13 -13.11
N ALA A 57 -10.73 -15.53 -14.04
CA ALA A 57 -9.79 -14.46 -13.75
C ALA A 57 -10.52 -13.24 -13.16
N LEU A 58 -11.67 -12.87 -13.75
CA LEU A 58 -12.52 -11.80 -13.23
C LEU A 58 -13.05 -12.13 -11.84
N LEU A 59 -13.59 -13.33 -11.65
CA LEU A 59 -14.09 -13.80 -10.35
C LEU A 59 -13.00 -13.77 -9.28
N LEU A 60 -11.79 -14.27 -9.60
CA LEU A 60 -10.64 -14.27 -8.71
C LEU A 60 -10.26 -12.83 -8.33
N ARG A 61 -10.22 -11.90 -9.28
CA ARG A 61 -9.94 -10.48 -9.02
C ARG A 61 -10.95 -9.88 -8.04
N THR A 62 -12.24 -10.12 -8.26
CA THR A 62 -13.30 -9.63 -7.36
C THR A 62 -13.15 -10.21 -5.96
N ARG A 63 -12.88 -11.51 -5.83
CA ARG A 63 -12.70 -12.17 -4.53
C ARG A 63 -11.47 -11.67 -3.78
N LEU A 64 -10.36 -11.44 -4.48
CA LEU A 64 -9.15 -10.84 -3.90
C LEU A 64 -9.42 -9.44 -3.37
N SER A 65 -10.13 -8.60 -4.14
CA SER A 65 -10.48 -7.24 -3.72
C SER A 65 -11.39 -7.25 -2.47
N LEU A 66 -12.39 -8.13 -2.43
CA LEU A 66 -13.26 -8.27 -1.26
C LEU A 66 -12.51 -8.77 -0.02
N GLU A 67 -11.61 -9.73 -0.18
CA GLU A 67 -10.77 -10.22 0.93
C GLU A 67 -9.88 -9.10 1.46
N GLU A 68 -9.26 -8.31 0.58
CA GLU A 68 -8.45 -7.17 1.00
C GLU A 68 -9.28 -6.12 1.75
N LYS A 69 -10.43 -5.73 1.22
CA LYS A 69 -11.36 -4.79 1.90
C LYS A 69 -11.74 -5.27 3.29
N ARG A 70 -12.13 -6.55 3.42
CA ARG A 70 -12.47 -7.15 4.72
C ARG A 70 -11.30 -7.13 5.68
N ILE A 71 -10.09 -7.45 5.22
CA ILE A 71 -8.88 -7.40 6.07
C ILE A 71 -8.62 -5.97 6.54
N THR A 72 -8.73 -4.98 5.63
CA THR A 72 -8.53 -3.58 5.99
C THR A 72 -9.60 -3.09 6.96
N GLU A 73 -10.87 -3.38 6.72
CA GLU A 73 -11.97 -3.01 7.61
C GLU A 73 -11.77 -3.61 9.01
N ASN A 74 -11.43 -4.91 9.09
CA ASN A 74 -11.16 -5.57 10.37
C ASN A 74 -10.00 -4.94 11.16
N LEU A 75 -9.02 -4.34 10.47
CA LEU A 75 -7.89 -3.66 11.11
C LEU A 75 -8.21 -2.22 11.51
N LEU A 76 -9.24 -1.61 10.90
CA LEU A 76 -9.65 -0.22 11.14
C LEU A 76 -10.85 -0.10 12.09
N CYS A 77 -11.64 -1.16 12.28
CA CYS A 77 -12.78 -1.16 13.19
C CYS A 77 -12.39 -1.19 14.69
N GLU A 78 -13.28 -0.64 15.52
CA GLU A 78 -13.20 -0.70 16.98
C GLU A 78 -13.20 -2.15 17.46
N GLY A 79 -12.12 -2.57 18.15
CA GLY A 79 -11.89 -3.95 18.58
C GLY A 79 -10.66 -4.61 17.96
N SER A 80 -10.02 -3.98 16.96
CA SER A 80 -8.71 -4.42 16.49
C SER A 80 -7.62 -4.14 17.54
N PRO A 81 -6.58 -4.99 17.65
CA PRO A 81 -5.46 -4.71 18.54
C PRO A 81 -4.76 -3.42 18.10
N GLN A 82 -4.57 -2.48 19.03
CA GLN A 82 -3.94 -1.18 18.75
C GLN A 82 -2.61 -1.31 18.00
N HIS A 83 -1.78 -2.29 18.38
CA HIS A 83 -0.52 -2.60 17.68
C HIS A 83 -0.73 -3.03 16.23
N ALA A 84 -1.76 -3.82 15.93
CA ALA A 84 -2.07 -4.27 14.58
C ALA A 84 -2.54 -3.11 13.68
N PHE A 85 -3.33 -2.18 14.24
CA PHE A 85 -3.72 -0.94 13.57
C PHE A 85 -2.50 -0.09 13.21
N TYR A 86 -1.64 0.26 14.19
CA TYR A 86 -0.49 1.12 13.91
C TYR A 86 0.53 0.45 12.98
N LYS A 87 0.75 -0.88 13.12
CA LYS A 87 1.58 -1.63 12.17
C LYS A 87 1.02 -1.58 10.75
N PHE A 88 -0.31 -1.69 10.60
CA PHE A 88 -0.97 -1.57 9.31
C PHE A 88 -0.81 -0.17 8.72
N VAL A 89 -1.11 0.88 9.50
CA VAL A 89 -0.95 2.28 9.07
C VAL A 89 0.49 2.57 8.68
N ASN A 90 1.47 2.22 9.52
CA ASN A 90 2.89 2.44 9.24
C ASN A 90 3.38 1.66 8.01
N SER A 91 2.82 0.47 7.72
CA SER A 91 3.17 -0.28 6.52
C SER A 91 2.67 0.36 5.22
N ARG A 92 1.58 1.14 5.29
CA ARG A 92 1.00 1.89 4.16
C ARG A 92 1.60 3.29 4.06
N TRP A 93 2.02 3.84 5.19
CA TRP A 93 2.76 5.09 5.28
C TRP A 93 4.20 4.85 4.87
N LYS A 94 4.45 4.78 3.56
CA LYS A 94 5.80 4.96 3.04
C LYS A 94 6.07 6.46 3.08
N SER A 95 7.03 6.89 3.88
CA SER A 95 7.75 8.11 3.55
C SER A 95 8.56 7.79 2.30
N ASP A 96 8.01 8.08 1.12
CA ASP A 96 8.88 8.38 -0.01
C ASP A 96 9.57 9.69 0.39
N GLU A 97 10.71 9.55 1.09
CA GLU A 97 11.57 10.68 1.44
C GLU A 97 12.21 11.30 0.18
N GLU A 98 12.12 10.60 -0.95
CA GLU A 98 12.44 11.15 -2.25
C GLU A 98 11.24 11.96 -2.78
N ILE A 99 11.36 13.28 -2.67
CA ILE A 99 10.66 14.20 -3.58
C ILE A 99 11.00 13.73 -5.00
N GLY A 100 9.99 13.39 -5.80
CA GLY A 100 10.20 12.97 -7.18
C GLY A 100 11.02 13.99 -7.97
N ILE A 101 11.75 13.52 -9.00
CA ILE A 101 12.62 14.37 -9.82
C ILE A 101 11.82 15.56 -10.36
N LEU A 102 12.25 16.77 -10.03
CA LEU A 102 11.68 18.01 -10.54
C LEU A 102 12.19 18.23 -11.96
N ARG A 103 11.28 18.40 -12.92
CA ARG A 103 11.60 18.78 -14.30
C ARG A 103 11.22 20.22 -14.54
N ASP A 104 12.11 20.96 -15.18
CA ASP A 104 11.75 22.25 -15.74
C ASP A 104 10.94 22.02 -17.03
N SER A 105 9.72 22.57 -17.08
CA SER A 105 8.85 22.45 -18.24
C SER A 105 9.37 23.22 -19.45
N ALA A 106 10.20 24.26 -19.24
CA ALA A 106 10.77 25.06 -20.32
C ALA A 106 12.02 24.41 -20.93
N ALA A 107 12.92 23.89 -20.10
CA ALA A 107 14.15 23.24 -20.55
C ALA A 107 14.00 21.73 -20.84
N ASN A 108 12.93 21.09 -20.34
CA ASN A 108 12.71 19.63 -20.38
C ASN A 108 13.84 18.81 -19.71
N GLU A 109 14.59 19.44 -18.81
CA GLU A 109 15.72 18.88 -18.09
C GLU A 109 15.39 18.66 -16.61
N ASP A 110 16.10 17.70 -16.01
CA ASP A 110 15.96 17.38 -14.59
C ASP A 110 16.71 18.41 -13.73
N VAL A 111 15.99 19.02 -12.79
CA VAL A 111 16.50 20.08 -11.92
C VAL A 111 17.21 19.47 -10.71
N THR A 112 18.53 19.52 -10.74
CA THR A 112 19.39 18.99 -9.67
C THR A 112 19.79 20.05 -8.64
N ASP A 113 19.94 21.30 -9.05
CA ASP A 113 20.38 22.43 -8.21
C ASP A 113 19.25 23.00 -7.33
N ASP A 114 19.53 23.21 -6.04
CA ASP A 114 18.54 23.64 -5.04
C ASP A 114 18.06 25.08 -5.27
N ILE A 115 18.91 25.95 -5.83
CA ILE A 115 18.53 27.33 -6.16
C ILE A 115 17.48 27.31 -7.27
N ILE A 116 17.69 26.48 -8.30
CA ILE A 116 16.75 26.34 -9.42
C ILE A 116 15.44 25.72 -8.92
N LYS A 117 15.49 24.73 -8.00
CA LYS A 117 14.28 24.18 -7.38
C LYS A 117 13.48 25.27 -6.67
N ALA A 118 14.14 26.08 -5.82
CA ALA A 118 13.49 27.17 -5.10
C ALA A 118 12.83 28.18 -6.04
N LEU A 119 13.52 28.53 -7.14
CA LEU A 119 12.99 29.44 -8.15
C LEU A 119 11.77 28.84 -8.87
N LEU A 120 11.83 27.56 -9.25
CA LEU A 120 10.72 26.86 -9.90
C LEU A 120 9.48 26.83 -8.98
N PHE A 121 9.68 26.53 -7.69
CA PHE A 121 8.60 26.59 -6.71
C PHE A 121 8.04 28.01 -6.58
N SER A 122 8.90 29.01 -6.42
CA SER A 122 8.46 30.42 -6.31
C SER A 122 7.62 30.83 -7.51
N ASN A 123 8.09 30.56 -8.74
CA ASN A 123 7.36 30.89 -9.96
C ASN A 123 6.01 30.18 -10.05
N THR A 124 5.99 28.89 -9.70
CA THR A 124 4.77 28.09 -9.70
C THR A 124 3.76 28.66 -8.71
N PHE A 125 4.17 28.91 -7.46
CA PHE A 125 3.30 29.48 -6.44
C PHE A 125 2.82 30.88 -6.82
N SER A 126 3.68 31.74 -7.36
CA SER A 126 3.27 33.06 -7.85
C SER A 126 2.23 32.98 -8.97
N SER A 127 2.29 31.96 -9.83
CA SER A 127 1.34 31.82 -10.94
C SER A 127 -0.07 31.41 -10.50
N VAL A 128 -0.20 30.70 -9.38
CA VAL A 128 -1.49 30.22 -8.84
C VAL A 128 -1.93 30.94 -7.58
N TYR A 129 -1.08 31.82 -7.03
CA TYR A 129 -1.38 32.57 -5.83
C TYR A 129 -2.54 33.53 -6.06
N THR A 130 -3.55 33.43 -5.21
CA THR A 130 -4.62 34.41 -5.10
C THR A 130 -4.42 35.21 -3.82
N THR A 131 -4.43 36.53 -3.94
CA THR A 131 -4.40 37.42 -2.78
C THR A 131 -5.60 37.13 -1.90
N ASP A 132 -5.36 36.89 -0.61
CA ASP A 132 -6.42 36.72 0.38
C ASP A 132 -7.26 38.01 0.43
N ASP A 133 -8.56 37.87 0.20
CA ASP A 133 -9.52 38.97 0.28
C ASP A 133 -9.97 39.24 1.73
N GLY A 134 -9.42 38.50 2.69
CA GLY A 134 -9.74 38.60 4.11
C GLY A 134 -11.13 38.06 4.44
N CYS A 135 -11.83 37.46 3.47
CA CYS A 135 -13.15 36.89 3.67
C CYS A 135 -13.02 35.41 4.03
N ALA A 136 -13.53 35.02 5.20
CA ALA A 136 -13.60 33.61 5.55
C ALA A 136 -14.56 32.88 4.59
N PRO A 137 -14.11 31.82 3.89
CA PRO A 137 -14.99 31.04 3.02
C PRO A 137 -16.11 30.42 3.84
N SER A 138 -17.37 30.60 3.41
CA SER A 138 -18.51 30.01 4.08
C SER A 138 -18.53 28.50 3.85
N PHE A 139 -18.17 27.73 4.87
CA PHE A 139 -18.35 26.28 4.84
C PHE A 139 -19.75 25.93 5.29
N SER A 140 -20.47 25.13 4.50
CA SER A 140 -21.69 24.51 4.96
C SER A 140 -21.37 23.53 6.09
N ALA A 141 -22.23 23.50 7.11
CA ALA A 141 -22.12 22.53 8.19
C ALA A 141 -22.15 21.11 7.59
N ARG A 142 -21.08 20.34 7.79
CA ARG A 142 -20.96 18.97 7.25
C ARG A 142 -21.94 17.99 7.90
N THR A 143 -22.51 18.37 9.04
CA THR A 143 -23.49 17.59 9.80
C THR A 143 -24.44 18.55 10.53
N SER A 144 -25.70 18.15 10.69
CA SER A 144 -26.73 18.86 11.47
C SER A 144 -26.60 18.63 12.99
N GLN A 145 -25.47 18.13 13.45
CA GLN A 145 -25.28 17.70 14.83
C GLN A 145 -24.74 18.87 15.66
N CYS A 146 -25.61 19.55 16.39
CA CYS A 146 -25.20 20.44 17.47
C CYS A 146 -24.52 19.58 18.54
N LEU A 147 -23.22 19.78 18.75
CA LEU A 147 -22.58 19.33 19.98
C LEU A 147 -23.17 20.18 21.10
N SER A 148 -24.09 19.59 21.87
CA SER A 148 -24.58 20.20 23.10
C SER A 148 -23.40 20.40 24.04
N SER A 149 -23.09 21.66 24.32
CA SER A 149 -22.15 22.05 25.36
C SER A 149 -22.74 21.71 26.72
N HIS A 150 -22.53 20.47 27.16
CA HIS A 150 -22.57 20.10 28.56
C HIS A 150 -21.17 19.63 28.95
N GLY A 151 -20.44 20.53 29.61
CA GLY A 151 -19.21 20.17 30.31
C GLY A 151 -19.49 19.16 31.43
N PRO A 152 -18.42 18.59 31.99
CA PRO A 152 -17.95 19.25 33.19
C PRO A 152 -16.44 19.54 33.18
N ALA A 153 -16.11 20.50 34.04
CA ALA A 153 -14.78 20.94 34.38
C ALA A 153 -13.83 19.80 34.80
N ASN A 154 -12.54 20.06 34.62
CA ASN A 154 -11.38 19.36 35.18
C ASN A 154 -11.03 17.98 34.59
N ALA A 155 -10.37 17.98 33.43
CA ALA A 155 -9.40 16.96 33.08
C ALA A 155 -7.99 17.56 33.18
N THR A 156 -7.39 17.48 34.37
CA THR A 156 -5.97 17.77 34.60
C THR A 156 -5.15 16.66 33.94
N TRP A 157 -4.50 16.97 32.81
CA TRP A 157 -3.53 16.07 32.19
C TRP A 157 -2.30 15.93 33.09
N PRO A 158 -1.75 14.73 33.34
CA PRO A 158 -0.50 14.60 34.07
C PRO A 158 0.62 15.12 33.17
N ARG A 159 1.25 16.23 33.57
CA ARG A 159 2.55 16.63 33.04
C ARG A 159 3.55 15.54 33.37
N LYS A 160 4.10 14.90 32.34
CA LYS A 160 5.35 14.15 32.49
C LYS A 160 6.45 15.18 32.77
N ASN A 161 7.00 15.15 33.98
CA ASN A 161 8.24 15.84 34.27
C ASN A 161 9.38 15.13 33.54
N LEU A 162 10.27 15.95 32.97
CA LEU A 162 11.58 15.57 32.44
C LEU A 162 12.41 14.85 33.51
#